data_AF-A0AAV7KEZ1-F1
#
_entry.id   AF-A0AAV7KEZ1-F1
#
_cell.length_a   1.000
_cell.length_b   1.000
_cell.length_c   1.000
_cell.angle_alpha   90.00
_cell.angle_beta   90.00
_cell.angle_gamma   90.00
#
_symmetry.space_group_name_H-M   'P 1'
#
loop_
_entity.id
_entity.type
_entity.pdbx_description
1 polymer ?
#
loop_
_entity_poly.entity_id
_entity_poly.type
_entity_poly.pdbx_seq_one_letter_code
_entity_poly.pdbx_strand_id
1 'polypeptide(L)'
;MTYLVPGCKSNYHSQGDSYVPTFSFPTDVETREKWFRAIPPPKGDYEENKRFLVCIHHFREEDIERNIEYYNGVEMIKMPRKKVVLKKFAVPSIFPNCPTYFTDAVAKTQRLSLDDKEEKRMQDVYKKSRTEFQETEAKFRISSLSCIISELHMIELPNGWLFHRPDSSNILFLKIQFCDEVSTIERCIIVDESLFCKSFYKEKNKIQLSSSSINDISTNTNTSATSLIQHVENSIHSLGQAIDTLEHTDSKLYFEIAEASLRMRLTFLLDQLKYLIIDKHARRYNIITLVFCLKIHGISPACYRLIQGSNCLTFPHERNLLKVKNSIGLESDYTKILREVATTFNNLERHVILQMDEVHIRGDASYKGGRVIGSIDNPNDPYTTVFSMMVSSLSAKFSTIVRLIPLGSSSAESLYPIVRSTICDIEACGLFVEAVCTDNYPLNVRLYKLFSTSSKLEPKVQHPCNPHRNLILLFDSVHIIKCIRNNWLNLKNIDNTFIFPKFDECLVSIQNIIDTNKNFCLSIPRASISTANLTSKSVYPDISFALFQDVRYLFRSDRCNLLKRAPKLTAKACWPSSLERQNVSLH
;
A
#
# COMPACT_ATOMS: atom_id res chain seq x y z
N MET A 1 10.45 35.13 -35.23
CA MET A 1 10.02 33.76 -34.90
C MET A 1 10.97 32.82 -35.61
N THR A 2 11.68 31.95 -34.89
CA THR A 2 12.70 31.08 -35.51
C THR A 2 12.17 29.66 -35.53
N TYR A 3 12.04 29.08 -36.72
CA TYR A 3 11.69 27.68 -36.89
C TYR A 3 12.92 26.81 -36.60
N LEU A 4 12.78 25.85 -35.69
CA LEU A 4 13.92 25.05 -35.25
C LEU A 4 14.26 23.92 -36.23
N VAL A 5 13.24 23.37 -36.92
CA VAL A 5 13.44 22.21 -37.78
C VAL A 5 14.24 22.58 -39.02
N PRO A 6 15.44 21.98 -39.24
CA PRO A 6 16.29 22.31 -40.39
C PRO A 6 15.56 22.07 -41.72
N GLY A 7 15.57 23.07 -42.60
CA GLY A 7 14.98 22.94 -43.94
C GLY A 7 13.44 22.99 -43.99
N CYS A 8 12.75 23.28 -42.89
CA CYS A 8 11.31 23.53 -42.91
C CYS A 8 11.00 24.92 -43.48
N LYS A 9 10.19 24.98 -44.56
CA LYS A 9 9.80 26.23 -45.23
C LYS A 9 8.31 26.58 -45.12
N SER A 10 7.54 25.84 -44.31
CA SER A 10 6.06 25.85 -44.34
C SER A 10 5.36 27.18 -44.07
N ASN A 11 6.05 28.19 -43.52
CA ASN A 11 5.51 29.54 -43.30
C ASN A 11 6.47 30.65 -43.78
N TYR A 12 7.37 30.35 -44.71
CA TYR A 12 8.20 31.37 -45.34
C TYR A 12 7.38 32.10 -46.43
N HIS A 13 7.54 33.42 -46.53
CA HIS A 13 6.78 34.35 -47.39
C HIS A 13 6.79 34.05 -48.92
N SER A 14 7.38 32.95 -49.38
CA SER A 14 7.58 32.61 -50.79
C SER A 14 6.77 31.41 -51.30
N GLN A 15 5.87 30.82 -50.48
CA GLN A 15 4.95 29.78 -50.92
C GLN A 15 3.52 30.10 -50.45
N GLY A 16 2.55 29.97 -51.37
CA GLY A 16 1.25 30.64 -51.34
C GLY A 16 0.30 30.38 -50.17
N ASP A 17 -0.45 31.43 -49.82
CA ASP A 17 -1.83 31.58 -49.34
C ASP A 17 -2.48 30.61 -48.33
N SER A 18 -1.75 29.72 -47.65
CA SER A 18 -2.32 29.02 -46.48
C SER A 18 -1.40 29.06 -45.26
N TYR A 19 -1.87 29.71 -44.19
CA TYR A 19 -1.17 29.74 -42.90
C TYR A 19 -1.13 28.34 -42.29
N VAL A 20 0.07 27.80 -42.09
CA VAL A 20 0.25 26.49 -41.46
C VAL A 20 0.34 26.66 -39.93
N PRO A 21 -0.48 25.93 -39.13
CA PRO A 21 -0.39 25.98 -37.67
C PRO A 21 1.00 25.59 -37.14
N THR A 22 1.49 26.34 -36.15
CA THR A 22 2.79 26.13 -35.51
C THR A 22 2.65 26.03 -33.99
N PHE A 23 3.44 25.16 -33.38
CA PHE A 23 3.47 24.94 -31.93
C PHE A 23 4.74 25.53 -31.33
N SER A 24 4.60 26.23 -30.21
CA SER A 24 5.74 26.63 -29.38
C SER A 24 6.23 25.46 -28.55
N PHE A 25 7.50 25.51 -28.15
CA PHE A 25 8.05 24.51 -27.25
C PHE A 25 7.26 24.42 -25.93
N PRO A 26 7.07 23.21 -25.37
CA PRO A 26 6.41 23.01 -24.09
C PRO A 26 7.11 23.77 -22.96
N THR A 27 6.31 24.26 -22.00
CA THR A 27 6.82 24.88 -20.75
C THR A 27 7.42 23.84 -19.81
N ASP A 28 6.95 22.59 -19.92
CA ASP A 28 7.43 21.46 -19.14
C ASP A 28 8.88 21.08 -19.52
N VAL A 29 9.76 21.04 -18.53
CA VAL A 29 11.21 20.85 -18.74
C VAL A 29 11.51 19.49 -19.37
N GLU A 30 10.83 18.43 -18.94
CA GLU A 30 11.07 17.06 -19.40
C GLU A 30 10.63 16.88 -20.87
N THR A 31 9.43 17.37 -21.20
CA THR A 31 8.89 17.30 -22.57
C THR A 31 9.68 18.20 -23.52
N ARG A 32 10.14 19.36 -23.04
CA ARG A 32 11.00 20.27 -23.78
C ARG A 32 12.33 19.61 -24.15
N GLU A 33 12.99 18.92 -23.22
CA GLU A 33 14.20 18.15 -23.53
C GLU A 33 13.96 17.03 -24.54
N LYS A 34 12.81 16.33 -24.44
CA LYS A 34 12.44 15.29 -25.41
C LYS A 34 12.30 15.86 -26.83
N TRP A 35 11.69 17.03 -26.98
CA TRP A 35 11.59 17.72 -28.27
C TRP A 35 12.96 18.14 -28.80
N PHE A 36 13.84 18.67 -27.93
CA PHE A 36 15.21 19.04 -28.32
C PHE A 36 16.03 17.85 -28.80
N ARG A 37 15.87 16.68 -28.17
CA ARG A 37 16.57 15.45 -28.59
C ARG A 37 16.00 14.84 -29.87
N ALA A 38 14.69 15.03 -30.12
CA ALA A 38 14.02 14.46 -31.28
C ALA A 38 14.28 15.25 -32.57
N ILE A 39 14.46 16.57 -32.47
CA ILE A 39 14.71 17.42 -33.64
C ILE A 39 16.19 17.35 -34.03
N PRO A 40 16.51 17.12 -35.32
CA PRO A 40 17.90 17.10 -35.79
C PRO A 40 18.63 18.42 -35.46
N PRO A 41 19.92 18.36 -35.04
CA PRO A 41 20.68 19.54 -34.68
C PRO A 41 20.80 20.47 -35.89
N PRO A 42 20.41 21.75 -35.77
CA PRO A 42 20.47 22.67 -36.90
C PRO A 42 21.91 23.14 -37.12
N LYS A 43 22.27 23.51 -38.35
CA LYS A 43 23.64 23.94 -38.69
C LYS A 43 23.92 25.33 -38.06
N GLY A 44 24.69 25.37 -36.97
CA GLY A 44 25.21 26.61 -36.34
C GLY A 44 25.15 26.61 -34.80
N ASP A 45 25.78 27.60 -34.16
CA ASP A 45 25.76 27.77 -32.69
C ASP A 45 24.36 28.18 -32.19
N TYR A 46 23.84 27.44 -31.21
CA TYR A 46 22.51 27.64 -30.64
C TYR A 46 22.57 28.41 -29.32
N GLU A 47 22.00 29.61 -29.29
CA GLU A 47 21.73 30.34 -28.05
C GLU A 47 20.36 29.92 -27.48
N GLU A 48 20.35 29.47 -26.22
CA GLU A 48 19.17 28.95 -25.51
C GLU A 48 18.02 29.97 -25.32
N ASN A 49 18.25 31.25 -25.64
CA ASN A 49 17.28 32.34 -25.41
C ASN A 49 16.28 32.62 -26.55
N LYS A 50 16.27 31.81 -27.63
CA LYS A 50 15.34 32.02 -28.76
C LYS A 50 14.02 31.25 -28.57
N ARG A 51 12.88 31.93 -28.78
CA ARG A 51 11.55 31.30 -28.83
C ARG A 51 11.41 30.48 -30.11
N PHE A 52 11.60 29.17 -30.00
CA PHE A 52 11.51 28.23 -31.12
C PHE A 52 10.07 27.78 -31.41
N LEU A 53 9.79 27.55 -32.69
CA LEU A 53 8.51 27.05 -33.19
C LEU A 53 8.72 25.82 -34.09
N VAL A 54 7.72 24.92 -34.07
CA VAL A 54 7.68 23.70 -34.88
C VAL A 54 6.35 23.65 -35.64
N CYS A 55 6.39 23.40 -36.95
CA CYS A 55 5.20 23.28 -37.79
C CYS A 55 4.44 21.97 -37.56
N ILE A 56 3.12 21.99 -37.78
CA ILE A 56 2.23 20.82 -37.61
C ILE A 56 2.66 19.60 -38.44
N HIS A 57 3.26 19.79 -39.62
CA HIS A 57 3.71 18.70 -40.49
C HIS A 57 4.82 17.82 -39.91
N HIS A 58 5.46 18.23 -38.80
CA HIS A 58 6.47 17.44 -38.11
C HIS A 58 5.89 16.48 -37.07
N PHE A 59 4.57 16.50 -36.87
CA PHE A 59 3.83 15.60 -36.00
C PHE A 59 2.97 14.65 -36.81
N ARG A 60 2.71 13.47 -36.26
CA ARG A 60 1.79 12.50 -36.85
C ARG A 60 0.34 12.95 -36.64
N GLU A 61 -0.55 12.62 -37.57
CA GLU A 61 -1.99 12.95 -37.42
C GLU A 61 -2.61 12.34 -36.16
N GLU A 62 -2.10 11.20 -35.67
CA GLU A 62 -2.56 10.58 -34.42
C GLU A 62 -2.26 11.42 -33.16
N ASP A 63 -1.26 12.29 -33.22
CA ASP A 63 -0.81 13.13 -32.12
C ASP A 63 -1.52 14.50 -32.10
N ILE A 64 -2.34 14.79 -33.10
CA ILE A 64 -2.98 16.08 -33.33
C ILE A 64 -4.46 16.01 -32.92
N GLU A 65 -4.86 16.81 -31.93
CA GLU A 65 -6.25 16.95 -31.51
C GLU A 65 -6.95 18.07 -32.27
N ARG A 66 -7.76 17.68 -33.27
CA ARG A 66 -8.59 18.60 -34.06
C ARG A 66 -10.01 18.78 -33.49
N ASN A 67 -10.49 17.86 -32.65
CA ASN A 67 -11.85 17.87 -32.10
C ASN A 67 -11.82 17.87 -30.56
N ILE A 68 -12.86 18.43 -29.94
CA ILE A 68 -13.20 18.25 -28.52
C ILE A 68 -14.37 17.28 -28.48
N GLU A 69 -14.23 16.23 -27.69
CA GLU A 69 -15.31 15.29 -27.43
C GLU A 69 -15.81 15.56 -26.01
N TYR A 70 -17.10 15.83 -25.84
CA TYR A 70 -17.72 15.99 -24.52
C TYR A 70 -19.02 15.19 -24.45
N TYR A 71 -19.24 14.58 -23.29
CA TYR A 71 -20.41 13.74 -23.05
C TYR A 71 -21.52 14.60 -22.44
N ASN A 72 -22.66 14.71 -23.13
CA ASN A 72 -23.79 15.53 -22.68
C ASN A 72 -24.83 14.73 -21.87
N GLY A 73 -24.46 13.57 -21.33
CA GLY A 73 -25.34 12.69 -20.56
C GLY A 73 -26.10 11.64 -21.39
N VAL A 74 -26.28 11.87 -22.69
CA VAL A 74 -27.00 10.95 -23.60
C VAL A 74 -26.09 10.38 -24.69
N GLU A 75 -25.22 11.21 -25.27
CA GLU A 75 -24.32 10.81 -26.35
C GLU A 75 -23.01 11.61 -26.32
N MET A 76 -22.00 11.10 -27.04
CA MET A 76 -20.70 11.75 -27.22
C MET A 76 -20.78 12.75 -28.37
N ILE A 77 -20.71 14.05 -28.07
CA ILE A 77 -20.73 15.11 -29.07
C ILE A 77 -19.29 15.47 -29.44
N LYS A 78 -18.96 15.43 -30.73
CA LYS A 78 -17.64 15.83 -31.27
C LYS A 78 -17.74 17.18 -31.96
N MET A 79 -17.02 18.18 -31.45
CA MET A 79 -16.96 19.52 -32.04
C MET A 79 -15.53 19.87 -32.51
N PRO A 80 -15.35 20.49 -33.69
CA PRO A 80 -14.04 20.90 -34.15
C PRO A 80 -13.46 22.04 -33.29
N ARG A 81 -12.16 21.98 -33.00
CA ARG A 81 -11.43 23.02 -32.25
C ARG A 81 -11.15 24.23 -33.13
N LYS A 82 -11.29 25.43 -32.55
CA LYS A 82 -10.85 26.69 -33.18
C LYS A 82 -9.33 26.82 -33.29
N LYS A 83 -8.57 26.15 -32.41
CA LYS A 83 -7.11 26.03 -32.47
C LYS A 83 -6.72 24.57 -32.28
N VAL A 84 -5.90 24.05 -33.18
CA VAL A 84 -5.38 22.68 -33.11
C VAL A 84 -4.40 22.57 -31.94
N VAL A 85 -4.43 21.47 -31.19
CA VAL A 85 -3.55 21.22 -30.03
C VAL A 85 -2.91 19.84 -30.17
N LEU A 86 -1.74 19.65 -29.57
CA LEU A 86 -1.05 18.37 -29.54
C LEU A 86 -1.45 17.55 -28.30
N LYS A 87 -1.48 16.22 -28.42
CA LYS A 87 -1.63 15.31 -27.27
C LYS A 87 -0.47 15.47 -26.28
N LYS A 88 -0.71 15.14 -25.01
CA LYS A 88 0.22 15.36 -23.89
C LYS A 88 1.63 14.78 -24.09
N PHE A 89 1.79 13.74 -24.92
CA PHE A 89 3.06 13.06 -25.16
C PHE A 89 3.55 13.16 -26.62
N ALA A 90 2.94 14.04 -27.42
CA ALA A 90 3.32 14.22 -28.81
C ALA A 90 4.77 14.76 -28.90
N VAL A 91 5.57 14.14 -29.76
CA VAL A 91 6.93 14.58 -30.09
C VAL A 91 7.09 14.71 -31.60
N PRO A 92 7.85 15.70 -32.11
CA PRO A 92 8.12 15.81 -33.53
C PRO A 92 8.89 14.57 -34.01
N SER A 93 8.39 13.91 -35.04
CA SER A 93 8.94 12.65 -35.55
C SER A 93 9.06 12.58 -37.07
N ILE A 94 8.51 13.57 -37.80
CA ILE A 94 8.51 13.58 -39.27
C ILE A 94 9.45 14.69 -39.77
N PHE A 95 10.53 14.30 -40.47
CA PHE A 95 11.55 15.21 -41.00
C PHE A 95 11.86 14.88 -42.47
N PRO A 96 11.06 15.39 -43.43
CA PRO A 96 11.15 14.98 -44.84
C PRO A 96 12.44 15.43 -45.54
N ASN A 97 13.09 16.49 -45.05
CA ASN A 97 14.32 17.05 -45.63
C ASN A 97 15.60 16.58 -44.90
N CYS A 98 15.52 15.51 -44.11
CA CYS A 98 16.62 14.94 -43.35
C CYS A 98 16.87 13.48 -43.76
N PRO A 99 18.08 12.92 -43.54
CA PRO A 99 18.38 11.52 -43.82
C PRO A 99 17.37 10.56 -43.17
N THR A 100 16.99 9.48 -43.87
CA THR A 100 15.89 8.57 -43.49
C THR A 100 16.02 7.98 -42.09
N TYR A 101 17.23 7.82 -41.54
CA TYR A 101 17.44 7.32 -40.18
C TYR A 101 16.97 8.30 -39.07
N PHE A 102 16.71 9.58 -39.38
CA PHE A 102 16.05 10.52 -38.46
C PHE A 102 14.52 10.39 -38.49
N THR A 103 13.96 9.93 -39.62
CA THR A 103 12.53 9.67 -39.84
C THR A 103 12.14 8.26 -39.39
N ASP A 104 13.09 7.31 -39.45
CA ASP A 104 12.98 5.90 -39.06
C ASP A 104 13.63 5.59 -37.70
N ALA A 105 13.49 6.49 -36.72
CA ALA A 105 13.53 6.07 -35.31
C ALA A 105 12.25 5.27 -34.99
N VAL A 106 12.11 4.13 -35.69
CA VAL A 106 11.13 3.08 -35.50
C VAL A 106 11.01 2.83 -34.01
N ALA A 107 9.78 2.97 -33.52
CA ALA A 107 9.24 2.31 -32.35
C ALA A 107 10.32 1.73 -31.42
N LYS A 108 10.89 2.59 -30.55
CA LYS A 108 11.12 2.11 -29.19
C LYS A 108 9.72 1.90 -28.61
N THR A 109 9.11 0.77 -28.98
CA THR A 109 8.28 0.02 -28.05
C THR A 109 8.93 0.20 -26.70
N GLN A 110 8.16 0.71 -25.75
CA GLN A 110 8.55 0.72 -24.35
C GLN A 110 9.35 -0.55 -24.10
N ARG A 111 10.58 -0.42 -23.59
CA ARG A 111 11.22 -1.57 -22.97
C ARG A 111 10.26 -1.95 -21.86
N LEU A 112 9.39 -2.90 -22.18
CA LEU A 112 8.59 -3.64 -21.24
C LEU A 112 9.58 -4.09 -20.18
N SER A 113 9.27 -3.76 -18.93
CA SER A 113 10.05 -4.21 -17.78
C SER A 113 10.20 -5.74 -17.85
N LEU A 114 11.15 -6.30 -17.10
CA LEU A 114 11.26 -7.77 -17.04
C LEU A 114 9.91 -8.39 -16.65
N ASP A 115 9.18 -7.74 -15.75
CA ASP A 115 7.83 -8.09 -15.33
C ASP A 115 6.83 -8.07 -16.50
N ASP A 116 6.83 -7.00 -17.31
CA ASP A 116 5.94 -6.90 -18.48
C ASP A 116 6.26 -7.95 -19.57
N LYS A 117 7.54 -8.34 -19.70
CA LYS A 117 7.96 -9.41 -20.64
C LYS A 117 7.56 -10.78 -20.12
N GLU A 118 7.68 -11.03 -18.82
CA GLU A 118 7.19 -12.25 -18.18
C GLU A 118 5.67 -12.33 -18.25
N GLU A 119 4.96 -11.23 -18.03
CA GLU A 119 3.50 -11.15 -18.12
C GLU A 119 3.04 -11.39 -19.57
N LYS A 120 3.74 -10.86 -20.57
CA LYS A 120 3.49 -11.20 -21.98
C LYS A 120 3.76 -12.66 -22.28
N ARG A 121 4.87 -13.22 -21.78
CA ARG A 121 5.21 -14.64 -21.97
C ARG A 121 4.16 -15.54 -21.32
N MET A 122 3.69 -15.19 -20.12
CA MET A 122 2.57 -15.87 -19.47
C MET A 122 1.29 -15.73 -20.28
N GLN A 123 0.94 -14.54 -20.76
CA GLN A 123 -0.25 -14.34 -21.60
C GLN A 123 -0.20 -15.12 -22.91
N ASP A 124 0.97 -15.23 -23.55
CA ASP A 124 1.16 -16.01 -24.77
C ASP A 124 1.10 -17.52 -24.50
N VAL A 125 1.66 -17.99 -23.37
CA VAL A 125 1.51 -19.38 -22.91
C VAL A 125 0.04 -19.69 -22.58
N TYR A 126 -0.66 -18.78 -21.91
CA TYR A 126 -2.10 -18.90 -21.64
C TYR A 126 -2.92 -18.91 -22.92
N LYS A 127 -2.61 -18.06 -23.90
CA LYS A 127 -3.29 -18.08 -25.20
C LYS A 127 -3.05 -19.38 -25.94
N LYS A 128 -1.81 -19.87 -25.98
CA LYS A 128 -1.45 -21.10 -26.68
C LYS A 128 -2.09 -22.34 -26.02
N SER A 129 -2.05 -22.40 -24.68
CA SER A 129 -2.75 -23.43 -23.92
C SER A 129 -4.27 -23.36 -24.12
N ARG A 130 -4.85 -22.15 -24.20
CA ARG A 130 -6.28 -21.96 -24.45
C ARG A 130 -6.69 -22.32 -25.88
N THR A 131 -5.86 -22.06 -26.88
CA THR A 131 -6.13 -22.51 -28.26
C THR A 131 -6.01 -24.03 -28.39
N GLU A 132 -4.99 -24.64 -27.77
CA GLU A 132 -4.84 -26.10 -27.73
C GLU A 132 -6.00 -26.76 -26.98
N PHE A 133 -6.46 -26.15 -25.88
CA PHE A 133 -7.66 -26.57 -25.15
C PHE A 133 -8.94 -26.42 -25.98
N GLN A 134 -9.11 -25.31 -26.70
CA GLN A 134 -10.28 -25.11 -27.57
C GLN A 134 -10.31 -26.09 -28.75
N GLU A 135 -9.15 -26.45 -29.30
CA GLU A 135 -9.04 -27.45 -30.37
C GLU A 135 -9.32 -28.88 -29.87
N THR A 136 -8.90 -29.22 -28.65
CA THR A 136 -9.28 -30.51 -28.03
C THR A 136 -10.75 -30.53 -27.61
N GLU A 137 -11.27 -29.45 -27.02
CA GLU A 137 -12.68 -29.30 -26.65
C GLU A 137 -13.59 -29.46 -27.88
N ALA A 138 -13.23 -28.86 -29.02
CA ALA A 138 -13.98 -29.02 -30.27
C ALA A 138 -13.95 -30.45 -30.83
N LYS A 139 -12.88 -31.22 -30.60
CA LYS A 139 -12.77 -32.63 -31.02
C LYS A 139 -13.60 -33.60 -30.19
N PHE A 140 -13.88 -33.27 -28.93
CA PHE A 140 -14.58 -34.15 -27.97
C PHE A 140 -15.94 -33.59 -27.49
N ARG A 141 -16.48 -32.60 -28.19
CA ARG A 141 -17.72 -31.93 -27.80
C ARG A 141 -18.95 -32.81 -28.05
N ILE A 142 -19.64 -33.20 -26.98
CA ILE A 142 -20.96 -33.80 -27.06
C ILE A 142 -21.96 -32.68 -27.40
N SER A 143 -22.45 -32.67 -28.64
CA SER A 143 -23.23 -31.56 -29.18
C SER A 143 -24.73 -31.62 -28.90
N SER A 144 -25.27 -32.78 -28.48
CA SER A 144 -26.70 -32.94 -28.20
C SER A 144 -27.01 -34.17 -27.34
N LEU A 145 -28.10 -34.12 -26.59
CA LEU A 145 -28.63 -35.24 -25.80
C LEU A 145 -28.97 -36.47 -26.69
N SER A 146 -29.30 -36.25 -27.96
CA SER A 146 -29.50 -37.32 -28.96
C SER A 146 -28.24 -38.14 -29.23
N CYS A 147 -27.04 -37.53 -29.14
CA CYS A 147 -25.76 -38.20 -29.34
C CYS A 147 -25.45 -39.17 -28.17
N ILE A 148 -25.80 -38.77 -26.95
CA ILE A 148 -25.73 -39.63 -25.76
C ILE A 148 -26.70 -40.80 -25.86
N ILE A 149 -27.93 -40.57 -26.35
CA ILE A 149 -28.94 -41.63 -26.52
C ILE A 149 -28.49 -42.70 -27.52
N SER A 150 -27.88 -42.31 -28.65
CA SER A 150 -27.40 -43.26 -29.65
C SER A 150 -26.26 -44.14 -29.13
N GLU A 151 -25.44 -43.64 -28.20
CA GLU A 151 -24.34 -44.41 -27.61
C GLU A 151 -24.78 -45.28 -26.42
N LEU A 152 -25.81 -44.86 -25.67
CA LEU A 152 -26.30 -45.60 -24.48
C LEU A 152 -26.86 -46.99 -24.79
N HIS A 153 -27.43 -47.21 -25.98
CA HIS A 153 -27.91 -48.53 -26.40
C HIS A 153 -26.78 -49.56 -26.61
N MET A 154 -25.53 -49.11 -26.69
CA MET A 154 -24.37 -49.94 -27.01
C MET A 154 -23.46 -50.19 -25.79
N ILE A 155 -23.80 -49.68 -24.60
CA ILE A 155 -22.95 -49.69 -23.41
C ILE A 155 -23.59 -50.52 -22.29
N GLU A 156 -22.85 -51.48 -21.73
CA GLU A 156 -23.22 -52.16 -20.50
C GLU A 156 -22.99 -51.24 -19.29
N LEU A 157 -24.05 -50.97 -18.52
CA LEU A 157 -23.97 -50.16 -17.31
C LEU A 157 -23.39 -50.97 -16.14
N PRO A 158 -22.70 -50.32 -15.19
CA PRO A 158 -22.23 -50.98 -13.97
C PRO A 158 -23.39 -51.59 -13.15
N ASN A 159 -23.12 -52.70 -12.45
CA ASN A 159 -24.12 -53.39 -11.63
C ASN A 159 -24.87 -52.46 -10.67
N GLY A 160 -26.22 -52.51 -10.71
CA GLY A 160 -27.11 -51.71 -9.86
C GLY A 160 -27.54 -50.37 -10.46
N TRP A 161 -27.01 -49.99 -11.63
CA TRP A 161 -27.46 -48.80 -12.37
C TRP A 161 -28.53 -49.16 -13.40
N LEU A 162 -29.60 -48.38 -13.40
CA LEU A 162 -30.63 -48.38 -14.43
C LEU A 162 -30.70 -46.99 -15.04
N PHE A 163 -30.98 -46.91 -16.33
CA PHE A 163 -31.40 -45.65 -16.93
C PHE A 163 -32.89 -45.73 -17.25
N HIS A 164 -33.59 -44.61 -17.04
CA HIS A 164 -34.99 -44.46 -17.41
C HIS A 164 -35.17 -43.18 -18.19
N ARG A 165 -35.96 -43.24 -19.26
CA ARG A 165 -36.33 -42.07 -20.03
C ARG A 165 -37.79 -41.74 -19.73
N PRO A 166 -38.06 -40.77 -18.84
CA PRO A 166 -39.44 -40.36 -18.57
C PRO A 166 -40.02 -39.58 -19.76
N ASP A 167 -39.22 -38.71 -20.40
CA ASP A 167 -39.65 -37.79 -21.46
C ASP A 167 -38.60 -37.65 -22.59
N SER A 168 -38.95 -36.95 -23.67
CA SER A 168 -38.01 -36.64 -24.76
C SER A 168 -36.82 -35.79 -24.30
N SER A 169 -37.01 -35.02 -23.21
CA SER A 169 -36.14 -33.94 -22.76
C SER A 169 -35.19 -34.29 -21.60
N ASN A 170 -35.39 -35.44 -20.94
CA ASN A 170 -34.61 -35.80 -19.76
C ASN A 170 -34.18 -37.28 -19.80
N ILE A 171 -32.97 -37.56 -19.30
CA ILE A 171 -32.48 -38.91 -19.03
C ILE A 171 -32.24 -39.04 -17.53
N LEU A 172 -32.79 -40.09 -16.92
CA LEU A 172 -32.57 -40.44 -15.52
C LEU A 172 -31.59 -41.61 -15.43
N PHE A 173 -30.55 -41.48 -14.62
CA PHE A 173 -29.73 -42.61 -14.16
C PHE A 173 -30.01 -42.87 -12.68
N LEU A 174 -30.43 -44.07 -12.36
CA LEU A 174 -30.88 -44.51 -11.04
C LEU A 174 -29.95 -45.62 -10.55
N LYS A 175 -29.34 -45.42 -9.38
CA LYS A 175 -28.61 -46.48 -8.69
C LYS A 175 -29.50 -47.11 -7.64
N ILE A 176 -29.80 -48.40 -7.81
CA ILE A 176 -30.64 -49.18 -6.90
C ILE A 176 -29.74 -50.05 -6.03
N GLN A 177 -29.90 -49.90 -4.71
CA GLN A 177 -29.27 -50.78 -3.74
C GLN A 177 -30.34 -51.65 -3.07
N PHE A 178 -30.08 -52.94 -3.00
CA PHE A 178 -30.91 -53.90 -2.27
C PHE A 178 -30.41 -53.98 -0.82
N CYS A 179 -31.25 -53.59 0.13
CA CYS A 179 -31.07 -53.85 1.55
C CYS A 179 -32.33 -54.55 2.05
N ASP A 180 -32.17 -55.74 2.64
CA ASP A 180 -33.16 -56.43 3.49
C ASP A 180 -34.61 -56.34 2.97
N GLU A 181 -34.85 -56.95 1.79
CA GLU A 181 -36.15 -57.11 1.11
C GLU A 181 -36.81 -55.86 0.48
N VAL A 182 -36.19 -54.67 0.53
CA VAL A 182 -36.70 -53.47 -0.17
C VAL A 182 -35.62 -52.83 -1.05
N SER A 183 -35.93 -52.60 -2.33
CA SER A 183 -35.06 -51.83 -3.23
C SER A 183 -35.21 -50.34 -2.92
N THR A 184 -34.09 -49.67 -2.60
CA THR A 184 -34.08 -48.22 -2.37
C THR A 184 -33.19 -47.53 -3.40
N ILE A 185 -33.64 -46.35 -3.86
CA ILE A 185 -32.87 -45.51 -4.78
C ILE A 185 -31.80 -44.81 -3.94
N GLU A 186 -30.54 -45.20 -4.13
CA GLU A 186 -29.38 -44.60 -3.46
C GLU A 186 -29.06 -43.23 -4.08
N ARG A 187 -29.09 -43.17 -5.41
CA ARG A 187 -28.73 -41.98 -6.20
C ARG A 187 -29.60 -41.84 -7.44
N CYS A 188 -29.88 -40.60 -7.81
CA CYS A 188 -30.58 -40.23 -9.03
C CYS A 188 -29.81 -39.11 -9.74
N ILE A 189 -29.43 -39.31 -11.00
CA ILE A 189 -28.81 -38.29 -11.85
C ILE A 189 -29.78 -37.95 -12.97
N ILE A 190 -30.14 -36.68 -13.08
CA ILE A 190 -30.97 -36.15 -14.16
C ILE A 190 -30.08 -35.41 -15.13
N VAL A 191 -30.15 -35.75 -16.41
CA VAL A 191 -29.51 -35.02 -17.52
C VAL A 191 -30.61 -34.41 -18.36
N ASP A 192 -30.59 -33.08 -18.54
CA ASP A 192 -31.55 -32.35 -19.37
C ASP A 192 -31.05 -32.06 -20.79
N GLU A 193 -31.92 -31.60 -21.69
CA GLU A 193 -31.58 -31.23 -23.09
C GLU A 193 -30.44 -30.20 -23.20
N SER A 194 -30.21 -29.40 -22.14
CA SER A 194 -29.11 -28.44 -22.06
C SER A 194 -27.80 -29.02 -21.55
N LEU A 195 -27.71 -30.35 -21.39
CA LEU A 195 -26.55 -31.08 -20.88
C LEU A 195 -26.15 -30.65 -19.45
N PHE A 196 -27.13 -30.21 -18.65
CA PHE A 196 -26.92 -29.98 -17.22
C PHE A 196 -27.25 -31.25 -16.43
N CYS A 197 -26.32 -31.64 -15.56
CA CYS A 197 -26.50 -32.75 -14.63
C CYS A 197 -27.01 -32.25 -13.28
N LYS A 198 -28.09 -32.84 -12.78
CA LYS A 198 -28.55 -32.70 -11.39
C LYS A 198 -28.41 -34.05 -10.70
N SER A 199 -27.49 -34.17 -9.76
CA SER A 199 -27.32 -35.39 -8.96
C SER A 199 -28.02 -35.26 -7.61
N PHE A 200 -28.73 -36.30 -7.20
CA PHE A 200 -29.36 -36.47 -5.91
C PHE A 200 -28.73 -37.68 -5.20
N TYR A 201 -28.27 -37.51 -3.97
CA TYR A 201 -27.81 -38.61 -3.11
C TYR A 201 -28.51 -38.55 -1.76
N LYS A 202 -28.73 -39.72 -1.15
CA LYS A 202 -29.38 -39.85 0.15
C LYS A 202 -28.32 -40.07 1.24
N GLU A 203 -27.88 -39.01 1.90
CA GLU A 203 -27.17 -39.11 3.19
C GLU A 203 -28.06 -38.56 4.31
N LYS A 204 -28.26 -39.36 5.37
CA LYS A 204 -28.95 -39.00 6.63
C LYS A 204 -30.10 -37.98 6.47
N ASN A 205 -31.15 -38.38 5.74
CA ASN A 205 -32.40 -37.61 5.56
C ASN A 205 -32.25 -36.19 4.96
N LYS A 206 -31.15 -35.86 4.29
CA LYS A 206 -31.00 -34.60 3.55
C LYS A 206 -30.66 -34.86 2.09
N ILE A 207 -31.36 -34.15 1.21
CA ILE A 207 -31.13 -34.16 -0.24
C ILE A 207 -30.17 -32.99 -0.54
N GLN A 208 -28.98 -33.28 -1.06
CA GLN A 208 -28.02 -32.27 -1.50
C GLN A 208 -27.91 -32.30 -3.02
N LEU A 209 -28.08 -31.13 -3.66
CA LEU A 209 -27.96 -30.95 -5.10
C LEU A 209 -26.52 -30.54 -5.44
N SER A 210 -25.91 -31.30 -6.35
CA SER A 210 -24.74 -30.82 -7.10
C SER A 210 -25.16 -30.61 -8.56
N SER A 211 -24.80 -29.45 -9.12
CA SER A 211 -25.03 -29.11 -10.52
C SER A 211 -23.69 -28.88 -11.21
N SER A 212 -23.40 -29.67 -12.23
CA SER A 212 -22.23 -29.50 -13.10
C SER A 212 -22.69 -29.49 -14.56
N SER A 213 -22.02 -28.71 -15.40
CA SER A 213 -22.22 -28.75 -16.84
C SER A 213 -21.34 -29.86 -17.43
N ILE A 214 -21.90 -30.70 -18.31
CA ILE A 214 -21.18 -31.82 -18.94
C ILE A 214 -20.01 -31.34 -19.83
N ASN A 215 -19.98 -30.06 -20.22
CA ASN A 215 -18.96 -29.51 -21.13
C ASN A 215 -17.52 -29.54 -20.57
N ASP A 216 -17.31 -29.74 -19.27
CA ASP A 216 -15.98 -29.73 -18.65
C ASP A 216 -15.25 -31.10 -18.70
N ILE A 217 -15.80 -32.12 -19.37
CA ILE A 217 -15.31 -33.49 -19.29
C ILE A 217 -14.69 -33.92 -20.62
N SER A 218 -13.37 -33.72 -20.75
CA SER A 218 -12.59 -34.30 -21.85
C SER A 218 -12.42 -35.80 -21.62
N THR A 219 -13.27 -36.62 -22.23
CA THR A 219 -13.12 -38.08 -22.21
C THR A 219 -12.13 -38.52 -23.29
N ASN A 220 -11.01 -39.11 -22.88
CA ASN A 220 -9.98 -39.62 -23.79
C ASN A 220 -10.32 -41.01 -24.39
N THR A 221 -11.54 -41.53 -24.20
CA THR A 221 -11.96 -42.84 -24.74
C THR A 221 -13.48 -42.87 -24.98
N ASN A 222 -13.90 -43.59 -26.03
CA ASN A 222 -15.27 -43.82 -26.51
C ASN A 222 -16.21 -44.54 -25.50
N THR A 223 -16.24 -44.12 -24.25
CA THR A 223 -17.14 -44.61 -23.20
C THR A 223 -17.72 -43.40 -22.49
N SER A 224 -18.49 -42.60 -23.23
CA SER A 224 -18.80 -41.20 -22.96
C SER A 224 -19.75 -40.98 -21.78
N ALA A 225 -20.60 -41.96 -21.42
CA ALA A 225 -21.57 -41.80 -20.32
C ALA A 225 -21.12 -42.49 -19.02
N THR A 226 -20.51 -43.67 -19.11
CA THR A 226 -20.04 -44.45 -17.95
C THR A 226 -18.80 -43.83 -17.30
N SER A 227 -17.85 -43.31 -18.09
CA SER A 227 -16.70 -42.58 -17.55
C SER A 227 -17.10 -41.27 -16.86
N LEU A 228 -18.17 -40.63 -17.33
CA LEU A 228 -18.68 -39.34 -16.86
C LEU A 228 -19.36 -39.47 -15.49
N ILE A 229 -20.21 -40.49 -15.34
CA ILE A 229 -20.83 -40.86 -14.06
C ILE A 229 -19.74 -41.30 -13.08
N GLN A 230 -18.81 -42.16 -13.48
CA GLN A 230 -17.72 -42.62 -12.62
C GLN A 230 -16.78 -41.48 -12.18
N HIS A 231 -16.51 -40.49 -13.03
CA HIS A 231 -15.58 -39.40 -12.73
C HIS A 231 -16.20 -38.34 -11.81
N VAL A 232 -17.49 -38.01 -12.01
CA VAL A 232 -18.23 -37.12 -11.10
C VAL A 232 -18.46 -37.79 -9.75
N GLU A 233 -18.81 -39.09 -9.74
CA GLU A 233 -18.91 -39.88 -8.51
C GLU A 233 -17.58 -39.94 -7.76
N ASN A 234 -16.47 -40.25 -8.45
CA ASN A 234 -15.15 -40.35 -7.82
C ASN A 234 -14.67 -38.98 -7.32
N SER A 235 -14.88 -37.89 -8.06
CA SER A 235 -14.34 -36.58 -7.68
C SER A 235 -15.06 -35.98 -6.47
N ILE A 236 -16.39 -36.02 -6.43
CA ILE A 236 -17.16 -35.46 -5.30
C ILE A 236 -17.09 -36.37 -4.07
N HIS A 237 -17.15 -37.69 -4.26
CA HIS A 237 -16.96 -38.65 -3.17
C HIS A 237 -15.54 -38.62 -2.61
N SER A 238 -14.51 -38.46 -3.46
CA SER A 238 -13.13 -38.31 -3.00
C SER A 238 -12.91 -37.03 -2.21
N LEU A 239 -13.54 -35.91 -2.58
CA LEU A 239 -13.45 -34.64 -1.85
C LEU A 239 -14.22 -34.68 -0.53
N GLY A 240 -15.45 -35.22 -0.54
CA GLY A 240 -16.24 -35.44 0.68
C GLY A 240 -15.55 -36.40 1.65
N GLN A 241 -15.10 -37.57 1.17
CA GLN A 241 -14.32 -38.49 1.98
C GLN A 241 -12.98 -37.90 2.42
N ALA A 242 -12.25 -37.18 1.58
CA ALA A 242 -11.01 -36.52 1.98
C ALA A 242 -11.27 -35.49 3.08
N ILE A 243 -12.37 -34.74 3.01
CA ILE A 243 -12.75 -33.77 4.05
C ILE A 243 -13.20 -34.49 5.33
N ASP A 244 -13.99 -35.56 5.26
CA ASP A 244 -14.40 -36.34 6.43
C ASP A 244 -13.21 -37.04 7.09
N THR A 245 -12.28 -37.57 6.29
CA THR A 245 -11.02 -38.15 6.74
C THR A 245 -10.16 -37.06 7.36
N LEU A 246 -10.09 -35.88 6.72
CA LEU A 246 -9.35 -34.72 7.22
C LEU A 246 -9.95 -34.18 8.51
N GLU A 247 -11.27 -34.13 8.69
CA GLU A 247 -11.95 -33.72 9.94
C GLU A 247 -11.77 -34.74 11.07
N HIS A 248 -11.81 -36.04 10.77
CA HIS A 248 -11.50 -37.09 11.74
C HIS A 248 -10.01 -37.11 12.11
N THR A 249 -9.11 -36.84 11.16
CA THR A 249 -7.71 -36.62 11.47
C THR A 249 -7.49 -35.29 12.17
N ASP A 250 -8.25 -34.23 11.88
CA ASP A 250 -8.14 -32.92 12.54
C ASP A 250 -8.26 -33.15 14.04
N SER A 251 -9.29 -33.85 14.49
CA SER A 251 -9.49 -34.18 15.91
C SER A 251 -8.32 -34.91 16.60
N LYS A 252 -7.50 -35.69 15.88
CA LYS A 252 -6.35 -36.44 16.43
C LYS A 252 -5.01 -35.70 16.21
N LEU A 253 -4.77 -35.18 15.01
CA LEU A 253 -3.59 -34.39 14.62
C LEU A 253 -3.53 -33.05 15.36
N TYR A 254 -4.68 -32.43 15.69
CA TYR A 254 -4.73 -31.15 16.42
C TYR A 254 -4.07 -31.26 17.80
N PHE A 255 -4.11 -32.43 18.44
CA PHE A 255 -3.44 -32.67 19.72
C PHE A 255 -1.97 -33.05 19.55
N GLU A 256 -1.59 -33.72 18.45
CA GLU A 256 -0.21 -34.17 18.20
C GLU A 256 0.71 -33.07 17.66
N ILE A 257 0.20 -32.10 16.90
CA ILE A 257 1.01 -31.00 16.35
C ILE A 257 1.31 -30.00 17.46
N ALA A 258 2.51 -29.97 18.04
CA ALA A 258 2.85 -29.00 19.09
C ALA A 258 2.86 -27.53 18.59
N GLU A 259 3.12 -27.30 17.30
CA GLU A 259 3.34 -25.96 16.76
C GLU A 259 2.02 -25.23 16.41
N ALA A 260 1.70 -24.17 17.15
CA ALA A 260 0.48 -23.37 16.96
C ALA A 260 0.39 -22.72 15.56
N SER A 261 1.53 -22.36 14.95
CA SER A 261 1.57 -21.74 13.62
C SER A 261 1.07 -22.69 12.52
N LEU A 262 1.39 -23.98 12.65
CA LEU A 262 1.02 -25.00 11.69
C LEU A 262 -0.46 -25.35 11.84
N ARG A 263 -0.96 -25.43 13.08
CA ARG A 263 -2.40 -25.60 13.37
C ARG A 263 -3.24 -24.53 12.68
N MET A 264 -2.90 -23.25 12.86
CA MET A 264 -3.64 -22.15 12.21
C MET A 264 -3.66 -22.25 10.68
N ARG A 265 -2.54 -22.65 10.06
CA ARG A 265 -2.46 -22.83 8.60
C ARG A 265 -3.33 -23.99 8.13
N LEU A 266 -3.28 -25.12 8.83
CA LEU A 266 -4.11 -26.28 8.52
C LEU A 266 -5.60 -25.97 8.67
N THR A 267 -6.01 -25.34 9.78
CA THR A 267 -7.40 -24.91 9.99
C THR A 267 -7.87 -23.99 8.87
N PHE A 268 -7.05 -23.03 8.45
CA PHE A 268 -7.40 -22.15 7.34
C PHE A 268 -7.62 -22.94 6.04
N LEU A 269 -6.73 -23.86 5.68
CA LEU A 269 -6.86 -24.67 4.47
C LEU A 269 -8.09 -25.59 4.52
N LEU A 270 -8.36 -26.22 5.66
CA LEU A 270 -9.55 -27.04 5.86
C LEU A 270 -10.83 -26.20 5.73
N ASP A 271 -10.87 -25.03 6.33
CA ASP A 271 -11.99 -24.09 6.18
C ASP A 271 -12.21 -23.72 4.71
N GLN A 272 -11.15 -23.45 3.94
CA GLN A 272 -11.27 -23.18 2.50
C GLN A 272 -11.92 -24.33 1.73
N LEU A 273 -11.50 -25.57 2.01
CA LEU A 273 -12.07 -26.77 1.39
C LEU A 273 -13.54 -26.96 1.76
N LYS A 274 -13.90 -26.79 3.04
CA LYS A 274 -15.30 -26.86 3.50
C LYS A 274 -16.16 -25.82 2.79
N TYR A 275 -15.65 -24.61 2.59
CA TYR A 275 -16.40 -23.55 1.91
C TYR A 275 -16.60 -23.80 0.41
N LEU A 276 -15.82 -24.67 -0.24
CA LEU A 276 -16.06 -25.04 -1.63
C LEU A 276 -17.35 -25.86 -1.79
N ILE A 277 -17.68 -26.71 -0.82
CA ILE A 277 -18.86 -27.60 -0.85
C ILE A 277 -20.12 -26.87 -0.38
N ILE A 278 -19.98 -25.90 0.53
CA ILE A 278 -21.11 -25.16 1.08
C ILE A 278 -21.57 -24.07 0.12
N ASP A 279 -22.90 -23.95 -0.06
CA ASP A 279 -23.53 -22.88 -0.84
C ASP A 279 -23.05 -21.48 -0.40
N LYS A 280 -22.86 -20.57 -1.34
CA LYS A 280 -22.26 -19.25 -1.08
C LYS A 280 -23.01 -18.45 0.01
N HIS A 281 -24.32 -18.62 0.14
CA HIS A 281 -25.15 -17.91 1.11
C HIS A 281 -25.15 -18.58 2.49
N ALA A 282 -24.85 -19.88 2.55
CA ALA A 282 -24.78 -20.65 3.78
C ALA A 282 -23.37 -20.62 4.44
N ARG A 283 -22.35 -20.12 3.74
CA ARG A 283 -20.97 -20.03 4.26
C ARG A 283 -20.89 -19.21 5.54
N ARG A 284 -20.40 -19.83 6.62
CA ARG A 284 -20.07 -19.20 7.90
C ARG A 284 -18.55 -19.22 8.08
N TYR A 285 -17.95 -18.04 7.99
CA TYR A 285 -16.50 -17.89 8.06
C TYR A 285 -16.00 -17.95 9.50
N ASN A 286 -14.98 -18.77 9.72
CA ASN A 286 -14.26 -18.88 10.99
C ASN A 286 -13.53 -17.56 11.33
N ILE A 287 -13.31 -17.30 12.61
CA ILE A 287 -12.61 -16.10 13.11
C ILE A 287 -11.20 -15.99 12.53
N ILE A 288 -10.47 -17.11 12.38
CA ILE A 288 -9.11 -17.13 11.80
C ILE A 288 -9.15 -16.60 10.36
N THR A 289 -10.10 -17.10 9.56
CA THR A 289 -10.32 -16.65 8.18
C THR A 289 -10.73 -15.18 8.12
N LEU A 290 -11.62 -14.74 9.01
CA LEU A 290 -12.03 -13.33 9.09
C LEU A 290 -10.88 -12.40 9.45
N VAL A 291 -10.06 -12.75 10.45
CA VAL A 291 -8.87 -11.98 10.85
C VAL A 291 -7.86 -11.92 9.71
N PHE A 292 -7.62 -13.02 9.01
CA PHE A 292 -6.75 -13.05 7.83
C PHE A 292 -7.27 -12.14 6.71
N CYS A 293 -8.56 -12.21 6.40
CA CYS A 293 -9.20 -11.34 5.42
C CYS A 293 -9.14 -9.86 5.83
N LEU A 294 -9.37 -9.55 7.11
CA LEU A 294 -9.25 -8.20 7.66
C LEU A 294 -7.82 -7.65 7.56
N LYS A 295 -6.81 -8.49 7.78
CA LYS A 295 -5.39 -8.11 7.61
C LYS A 295 -5.08 -7.75 6.16
N ILE A 296 -5.47 -8.59 5.20
CA ILE A 296 -5.26 -8.32 3.77
C ILE A 296 -6.00 -7.04 3.37
N HIS A 297 -7.28 -6.91 3.76
CA HIS A 297 -8.09 -5.73 3.45
C HIS A 297 -7.51 -4.46 4.08
N GLY A 298 -7.01 -4.54 5.32
CA GLY A 298 -6.37 -3.44 6.02
C GLY A 298 -5.08 -2.97 5.35
N ILE A 299 -4.29 -3.88 4.76
CA ILE A 299 -3.08 -3.55 4.00
C ILE A 299 -3.44 -3.00 2.62
N SER A 300 -4.32 -3.69 1.88
CA SER A 300 -4.74 -3.29 0.54
C SER A 300 -6.13 -3.83 0.19
N PRO A 301 -7.16 -2.97 0.18
CA PRO A 301 -8.50 -3.34 -0.30
C PRO A 301 -8.50 -3.79 -1.77
N ALA A 302 -7.60 -3.26 -2.59
CA ALA A 302 -7.47 -3.64 -3.99
C ALA A 302 -6.96 -5.08 -4.14
N CYS A 303 -5.93 -5.45 -3.38
CA CYS A 303 -5.44 -6.84 -3.34
C CYS A 303 -6.53 -7.79 -2.85
N TYR A 304 -7.26 -7.40 -1.80
CA TYR A 304 -8.39 -8.19 -1.30
C TYR A 304 -9.44 -8.47 -2.39
N ARG A 305 -9.86 -7.44 -3.13
CA ARG A 305 -10.83 -7.58 -4.23
C ARG A 305 -10.29 -8.43 -5.38
N LEU A 306 -9.00 -8.35 -5.68
CA LEU A 306 -8.35 -9.18 -6.70
C LEU A 306 -8.38 -10.65 -6.30
N ILE A 307 -7.98 -10.98 -5.06
CA ILE A 307 -8.00 -12.36 -4.56
C ILE A 307 -9.44 -12.88 -4.51
N GLN A 308 -10.37 -12.09 -4.00
CA GLN A 308 -11.79 -12.45 -3.98
C GLN A 308 -12.35 -12.66 -5.40
N GLY A 309 -12.01 -11.78 -6.35
CA GLY A 309 -12.49 -11.87 -7.73
C GLY A 309 -11.89 -13.03 -8.53
N SER A 310 -10.69 -13.49 -8.16
CA SER A 310 -10.03 -14.63 -8.80
C SER A 310 -10.74 -15.97 -8.54
N ASN A 311 -11.60 -16.05 -7.52
CA ASN A 311 -12.20 -17.28 -7.02
C ASN A 311 -11.19 -18.39 -6.62
N CYS A 312 -9.89 -18.08 -6.51
CA CYS A 312 -8.89 -19.02 -6.02
C CYS A 312 -9.07 -19.34 -4.53
N LEU A 313 -9.58 -18.38 -3.75
CA LEU A 313 -9.89 -18.54 -2.33
C LEU A 313 -11.32 -18.12 -2.04
N THR A 314 -11.95 -18.83 -1.10
CA THR A 314 -13.32 -18.60 -0.70
C THR A 314 -13.37 -17.52 0.37
N PHE A 315 -13.29 -16.26 -0.05
CA PHE A 315 -13.26 -15.10 0.86
C PHE A 315 -14.65 -14.46 1.06
N PRO A 316 -14.95 -13.92 2.27
CA PRO A 316 -16.20 -13.22 2.54
C PRO A 316 -16.34 -11.98 1.65
N HIS A 317 -17.56 -11.67 1.21
CA HIS A 317 -17.81 -10.43 0.48
C HIS A 317 -17.33 -9.20 1.28
N GLU A 318 -16.71 -8.21 0.62
CA GLU A 318 -16.15 -7.00 1.28
C GLU A 318 -17.16 -6.34 2.23
N ARG A 319 -18.43 -6.25 1.83
CA ARG A 319 -19.53 -5.77 2.71
C ARG A 319 -19.63 -6.51 4.05
N ASN A 320 -19.49 -7.84 4.07
CA ASN A 320 -19.56 -8.61 5.31
C ASN A 320 -18.31 -8.37 6.17
N LEU A 321 -17.15 -8.25 5.54
CA LEU A 321 -15.91 -7.91 6.21
C LEU A 321 -15.99 -6.53 6.89
N LEU A 322 -16.53 -5.54 6.19
CA LEU A 322 -16.76 -4.20 6.73
C LEU A 322 -17.78 -4.17 7.85
N LYS A 323 -18.81 -5.03 7.83
CA LYS A 323 -19.74 -5.17 8.96
C LYS A 323 -19.03 -5.65 10.22
N VAL A 324 -18.16 -6.66 10.10
CA VAL A 324 -17.34 -7.16 11.22
C VAL A 324 -16.42 -6.05 11.72
N LYS A 325 -15.71 -5.36 10.81
CA LYS A 325 -14.85 -4.22 11.17
C LYS A 325 -15.63 -3.14 11.92
N ASN A 326 -16.81 -2.77 11.46
CA ASN A 326 -17.63 -1.71 12.07
C ASN A 326 -18.27 -2.15 13.39
N SER A 327 -18.44 -3.46 13.62
CA SER A 327 -18.91 -3.98 14.91
C SER A 327 -17.85 -3.88 16.00
N ILE A 328 -16.57 -3.83 15.62
CA ILE A 328 -15.45 -3.55 16.51
C ILE A 328 -15.37 -2.02 16.64
N GLY A 329 -16.08 -1.46 17.61
CA GLY A 329 -16.06 -0.01 17.87
C GLY A 329 -14.64 0.49 18.17
N LEU A 330 -14.33 1.74 17.77
CA LEU A 330 -13.05 2.41 18.05
C LEU A 330 -12.75 2.56 19.55
N GLU A 331 -13.79 2.54 20.39
CA GLU A 331 -13.70 2.59 21.85
C GLU A 331 -13.60 1.19 22.49
N SER A 332 -13.25 0.15 21.73
CA SER A 332 -13.02 -1.17 22.30
C SER A 332 -11.78 -1.14 23.21
N ASP A 333 -12.01 -1.11 24.53
CA ASP A 333 -11.09 -1.36 25.64
C ASP A 333 -9.65 -1.68 25.23
N TYR A 334 -8.83 -0.65 24.94
CA TYR A 334 -7.37 -0.84 24.80
C TYR A 334 -6.79 -1.57 26.01
N THR A 335 -7.43 -1.44 27.18
CA THR A 335 -7.12 -2.16 28.41
C THR A 335 -7.15 -3.68 28.24
N LYS A 336 -8.05 -4.25 27.43
CA LYS A 336 -8.08 -5.70 27.16
C LYS A 336 -6.84 -6.15 26.39
N ILE A 337 -6.49 -5.40 25.35
CA ILE A 337 -5.28 -5.64 24.55
C ILE A 337 -4.04 -5.53 25.43
N LEU A 338 -3.94 -4.47 26.24
CA LEU A 338 -2.80 -4.25 27.13
C LEU A 338 -2.66 -5.33 28.20
N ARG A 339 -3.76 -5.86 28.75
CA ARG A 339 -3.72 -6.99 29.70
C ARG A 339 -3.18 -8.25 29.05
N GLU A 340 -3.65 -8.58 27.85
CA GLU A 340 -3.17 -9.75 27.10
C GLU A 340 -1.67 -9.63 26.76
N VAL A 341 -1.25 -8.41 26.37
CA VAL A 341 0.16 -8.09 26.16
C VAL A 341 0.97 -8.24 27.45
N ALA A 342 0.47 -7.72 28.58
CA ALA A 342 1.15 -7.85 29.87
C ALA A 342 1.31 -9.31 30.32
N THR A 343 0.34 -10.19 30.03
CA THR A 343 0.47 -11.63 30.31
C THR A 343 1.52 -12.32 29.45
N THR A 344 1.76 -11.82 28.24
CA THR A 344 2.74 -12.39 27.30
C THR A 344 4.15 -11.89 27.59
N PHE A 345 4.29 -10.69 28.15
CA PHE A 345 5.57 -10.01 28.36
C PHE A 345 6.31 -10.49 29.60
N ASN A 346 7.63 -10.60 29.45
CA ASN A 346 8.57 -10.80 30.55
C ASN A 346 8.70 -9.51 31.38
N ASN A 347 9.27 -9.59 32.58
CA ASN A 347 9.39 -8.46 33.49
C ASN A 347 10.02 -7.20 32.83
N LEU A 348 11.07 -7.36 32.03
CA LEU A 348 11.74 -6.24 31.34
C LEU A 348 10.90 -5.62 30.21
N GLU A 349 10.06 -6.43 29.54
CA GLU A 349 9.24 -5.99 28.42
C GLU A 349 8.00 -5.23 28.89
N ARG A 350 7.58 -5.45 30.14
CA ARG A 350 6.49 -4.73 30.80
C ARG A 350 6.82 -3.27 31.09
N HIS A 351 8.09 -2.86 31.05
CA HIS A 351 8.46 -1.45 31.19
C HIS A 351 8.23 -0.73 29.85
N VAL A 352 7.42 0.33 29.90
CA VAL A 352 6.91 1.04 28.72
C VAL A 352 7.11 2.56 28.82
N ILE A 353 7.12 3.21 27.66
CA ILE A 353 7.07 4.68 27.52
C ILE A 353 5.73 5.06 26.91
N LEU A 354 5.13 6.12 27.46
CA LEU A 354 3.96 6.79 26.88
C LEU A 354 4.43 7.96 26.00
N GLN A 355 4.17 7.88 24.70
CA GLN A 355 4.48 8.92 23.73
C GLN A 355 3.21 9.70 23.39
N MET A 356 3.34 11.02 23.23
CA MET A 356 2.22 11.88 22.86
C MET A 356 2.63 12.79 21.71
N ASP A 357 1.72 12.92 20.74
CA ASP A 357 1.93 13.79 19.60
C ASP A 357 0.59 14.30 19.04
N GLU A 358 0.64 15.44 18.36
CA GLU A 358 -0.49 16.08 17.70
C GLU A 358 -0.48 15.77 16.21
N VAL A 359 -1.55 15.14 15.72
CA VAL A 359 -1.74 14.85 14.30
C VAL A 359 -2.72 15.84 13.71
N HIS A 360 -2.24 16.69 12.81
CA HIS A 360 -3.11 17.58 12.04
C HIS A 360 -3.92 16.78 11.02
N ILE A 361 -5.25 16.93 11.10
CA ILE A 361 -6.21 16.32 10.18
C ILE A 361 -6.88 17.42 9.35
N ARG A 362 -7.37 17.04 8.18
CA ARG A 362 -8.25 17.93 7.42
C ARG A 362 -9.55 18.08 8.21
N GLY A 363 -9.86 19.31 8.61
CA GLY A 363 -11.14 19.64 9.22
C GLY A 363 -12.28 19.26 8.28
N ASP A 364 -13.08 18.27 8.69
CA ASP A 364 -14.23 17.78 7.95
C ASP A 364 -15.28 17.24 8.94
N ALA A 365 -16.54 17.55 8.69
CA ALA A 365 -17.67 17.09 9.49
C ALA A 365 -18.49 16.10 8.65
N SER A 366 -18.55 14.85 9.08
CA SER A 366 -19.28 13.79 8.37
C SER A 366 -20.44 13.28 9.19
N TYR A 367 -21.61 13.11 8.56
CA TYR A 367 -22.77 12.50 9.19
C TYR A 367 -22.75 10.99 8.97
N LYS A 368 -22.67 10.22 10.05
CA LYS A 368 -22.70 8.74 10.00
C LYS A 368 -23.60 8.20 11.12
N GLY A 369 -24.57 7.36 10.74
CA GLY A 369 -25.37 6.59 11.70
C GLY A 369 -26.15 7.45 12.71
N GLY A 370 -26.67 8.61 12.31
CA GLY A 370 -27.43 9.49 13.21
C GLY A 370 -26.61 10.52 13.97
N ARG A 371 -25.27 10.51 13.82
CA ARG A 371 -24.35 11.41 14.54
C ARG A 371 -23.48 12.19 13.57
N VAL A 372 -23.23 13.45 13.89
CA VAL A 372 -22.19 14.26 13.25
C VAL A 372 -20.87 13.91 13.92
N ILE A 373 -19.89 13.51 13.11
CA ILE A 373 -18.54 13.14 13.54
C ILE A 373 -17.57 14.15 12.93
N GLY A 374 -16.66 14.67 13.73
CA GLY A 374 -15.59 15.55 13.26
C GLY A 374 -15.76 17.03 13.56
N SER A 375 -16.77 17.43 14.34
CA SER A 375 -16.90 18.80 14.85
C SER A 375 -17.21 18.84 16.34
N ILE A 376 -16.93 19.98 16.97
CA ILE A 376 -17.57 20.39 18.23
C ILE A 376 -19.07 20.61 17.92
N ASP A 377 -19.91 20.80 18.94
CA ASP A 377 -21.37 20.96 18.91
C ASP A 377 -21.97 21.75 17.72
N ASN A 378 -21.18 22.55 17.00
CA ASN A 378 -21.50 23.14 15.69
C ASN A 378 -20.71 22.50 14.52
N PRO A 379 -21.39 22.11 13.41
CA PRO A 379 -20.74 21.57 12.21
C PRO A 379 -19.82 22.55 11.47
N ASN A 380 -19.84 23.84 11.84
CA ASN A 380 -18.97 24.87 11.28
C ASN A 380 -17.59 24.96 11.95
N ASP A 381 -17.35 24.20 13.03
CA ASP A 381 -16.05 24.18 13.73
C ASP A 381 -15.50 22.74 13.79
N PRO A 382 -14.96 22.22 12.69
CA PRO A 382 -14.43 20.87 12.63
C PRO A 382 -13.09 20.76 13.37
N TYR A 383 -12.84 19.59 13.96
CA TYR A 383 -11.54 19.30 14.56
C TYR A 383 -10.45 19.29 13.47
N THR A 384 -9.39 20.05 13.72
CA THR A 384 -8.22 20.14 12.81
C THR A 384 -7.00 19.40 13.34
N THR A 385 -7.06 18.95 14.60
CA THR A 385 -5.96 18.25 15.26
C THR A 385 -6.52 17.11 16.11
N VAL A 386 -5.80 15.99 16.13
CA VAL A 386 -6.07 14.87 17.02
C VAL A 386 -4.82 14.64 17.87
N PHE A 387 -4.98 14.71 19.18
CA PHE A 387 -3.96 14.32 20.14
C PHE A 387 -3.93 12.80 20.25
N SER A 388 -2.76 12.23 19.98
CA SER A 388 -2.54 10.80 20.00
C SER A 388 -1.65 10.42 21.17
N MET A 389 -2.04 9.35 21.86
CA MET A 389 -1.23 8.72 22.90
C MET A 389 -0.89 7.30 22.50
N MET A 390 0.39 7.00 22.43
CA MET A 390 0.94 5.71 22.04
C MET A 390 1.77 5.13 23.18
N VAL A 391 1.61 3.84 23.45
CA VAL A 391 2.48 3.10 24.37
C VAL A 391 3.47 2.28 23.56
N SER A 392 4.73 2.32 23.98
CA SER A 392 5.82 1.53 23.39
C SER A 392 6.59 0.79 24.48
N SER A 393 6.94 -0.47 24.24
CA SER A 393 7.83 -1.22 25.14
C SER A 393 9.26 -0.75 24.98
N LEU A 394 9.98 -0.67 26.10
CA LEU A 394 11.41 -0.33 26.12
C LEU A 394 12.29 -1.46 25.59
N SER A 395 11.86 -2.71 25.80
CA SER A 395 12.66 -3.91 25.52
C SER A 395 12.13 -4.71 24.34
N ALA A 396 10.82 -4.67 24.08
CA ALA A 396 10.17 -5.42 22.99
C ALA A 396 9.80 -4.53 21.80
N LYS A 397 9.72 -5.12 20.60
CA LYS A 397 9.17 -4.46 19.41
C LYS A 397 7.65 -4.39 19.48
N PHE A 398 7.14 -3.60 20.40
CA PHE A 398 5.71 -3.40 20.61
C PHE A 398 5.39 -1.91 20.73
N SER A 399 4.42 -1.46 19.93
CA SER A 399 3.87 -0.11 19.99
C SER A 399 2.40 -0.16 19.63
N THR A 400 1.54 0.48 20.42
CA THR A 400 0.11 0.58 20.12
C THR A 400 -0.45 1.94 20.51
N ILE A 401 -1.42 2.42 19.73
CA ILE A 401 -2.21 3.60 20.09
C ILE A 401 -3.14 3.20 21.23
N VAL A 402 -3.16 4.00 22.29
CA VAL A 402 -3.98 3.80 23.49
C VAL A 402 -5.20 4.72 23.45
N ARG A 403 -5.01 5.98 23.04
CA ARG A 403 -6.10 6.96 22.99
C ARG A 403 -5.88 7.97 21.87
N LEU A 404 -6.96 8.34 21.20
CA LEU A 404 -7.03 9.44 20.24
C LEU A 404 -8.07 10.44 20.74
N ILE A 405 -7.68 11.69 20.88
CA ILE A 405 -8.51 12.75 21.44
C ILE A 405 -8.59 13.87 20.40
N PRO A 406 -9.76 14.15 19.82
CA PRO A 406 -9.89 15.30 18.96
C PRO A 406 -9.66 16.58 19.77
N LEU A 407 -8.72 17.43 19.31
CA LEU A 407 -8.42 18.70 19.95
C LEU A 407 -9.15 19.83 19.22
N GLY A 408 -9.99 20.55 19.95
CA GLY A 408 -10.40 21.91 19.60
C GLY A 408 -9.55 22.93 20.35
N SER A 409 -10.16 23.96 20.92
CA SER A 409 -9.55 24.92 21.86
C SER A 409 -9.28 24.32 23.24
N SER A 410 -8.64 23.16 23.27
CA SER A 410 -8.35 22.39 24.48
C SER A 410 -7.14 22.95 25.24
N SER A 411 -7.25 23.05 26.56
CA SER A 411 -6.18 23.54 27.44
C SER A 411 -5.38 22.40 28.06
N ALA A 412 -4.16 22.68 28.52
CA ALA A 412 -3.34 21.71 29.25
C ALA A 412 -4.07 21.16 30.49
N GLU A 413 -4.89 21.97 31.15
CA GLU A 413 -5.70 21.59 32.31
C GLU A 413 -6.78 20.55 31.97
N SER A 414 -7.33 20.61 30.76
CA SER A 414 -8.30 19.62 30.29
C SER A 414 -7.64 18.28 29.91
N LEU A 415 -6.40 18.32 29.41
CA LEU A 415 -5.65 17.13 28.98
C LEU A 415 -4.96 16.42 30.15
N TYR A 416 -4.52 17.14 31.18
CA TYR A 416 -3.87 16.58 32.36
C TYR A 416 -4.61 15.39 33.00
N PRO A 417 -5.91 15.48 33.36
CA PRO A 417 -6.62 14.35 33.96
C PRO A 417 -6.73 13.16 33.01
N ILE A 418 -6.80 13.41 31.70
CA ILE A 418 -6.87 12.37 30.67
C ILE A 418 -5.53 11.63 30.56
N VAL A 419 -4.41 12.35 30.51
CA VAL A 419 -3.08 11.74 30.50
C VAL A 419 -2.84 10.95 31.79
N ARG A 420 -3.14 11.56 32.95
CA ARG A 420 -2.96 10.92 34.25
C ARG A 420 -3.78 9.64 34.39
N SER A 421 -5.06 9.67 33.99
CA SER A 421 -5.91 8.47 34.00
C SER A 421 -5.38 7.40 33.05
N THR A 422 -4.92 7.78 31.86
CA THR A 422 -4.33 6.84 30.90
C THR A 422 -3.10 6.13 31.48
N ILE A 423 -2.22 6.86 32.18
CA ILE A 423 -1.05 6.26 32.87
C ILE A 423 -1.51 5.22 33.89
N CYS A 424 -2.51 5.54 34.72
CA CYS A 424 -3.01 4.59 35.71
C CYS A 424 -3.78 3.42 35.09
N ASP A 425 -4.47 3.60 33.97
CA ASP A 425 -5.10 2.51 33.24
C ASP A 425 -4.06 1.51 32.69
N ILE A 426 -2.93 2.01 32.18
CA ILE A 426 -1.83 1.18 31.68
C ILE A 426 -1.19 0.39 32.83
N GLU A 427 -0.92 1.04 33.97
CA GLU A 427 -0.39 0.40 35.18
C GLU A 427 -1.35 -0.67 35.74
N ALA A 428 -2.65 -0.38 35.75
CA ALA A 428 -3.67 -1.35 36.15
C ALA A 428 -3.75 -2.57 35.22
N CYS A 429 -3.27 -2.47 33.98
CA CYS A 429 -3.16 -3.61 33.06
C CYS A 429 -1.91 -4.48 33.31
N GLY A 430 -1.00 -4.08 34.19
CA GLY A 430 0.22 -4.82 34.51
C GLY A 430 1.47 -4.39 33.71
N LEU A 431 1.44 -3.21 33.09
CA LEU A 431 2.58 -2.58 32.41
C LEU A 431 3.09 -1.40 33.23
N PHE A 432 4.40 -1.22 33.31
CA PHE A 432 5.03 -0.19 34.13
C PHE A 432 5.45 1.01 33.29
N VAL A 433 4.82 2.16 33.50
CA VAL A 433 5.12 3.38 32.74
C VAL A 433 6.32 4.07 33.37
N GLU A 434 7.47 4.07 32.69
CA GLU A 434 8.71 4.67 33.21
C GLU A 434 8.89 6.13 32.79
N ALA A 435 8.44 6.47 31.57
CA ALA A 435 8.60 7.81 31.04
C ALA A 435 7.41 8.24 30.17
N VAL A 436 7.23 9.55 30.10
CA VAL A 436 6.36 10.22 29.14
C VAL A 436 7.22 11.02 28.18
N CYS A 437 6.99 10.89 26.88
CA CYS A 437 7.72 11.62 25.84
C CYS A 437 6.76 12.47 25.00
N THR A 438 7.07 13.76 24.85
CA THR A 438 6.31 14.72 24.04
C THR A 438 7.24 15.62 23.22
N ASP A 439 6.70 16.44 22.33
CA ASP A 439 7.46 17.54 21.74
C ASP A 439 7.58 18.74 22.71
N ASN A 440 8.35 19.76 22.31
CA ASN A 440 8.52 20.98 23.11
C ASN A 440 7.48 22.06 22.77
N TYR A 441 6.24 21.68 22.43
CA TYR A 441 5.16 22.62 22.18
C TYR A 441 4.68 23.26 23.50
N PRO A 442 4.35 24.57 23.55
CA PRO A 442 4.00 25.25 24.80
C PRO A 442 2.87 24.61 25.60
N LEU A 443 1.89 24.00 24.93
CA LEU A 443 0.81 23.26 25.59
C LEU A 443 1.35 22.03 26.34
N ASN A 444 2.23 21.25 25.70
CA ASN A 444 2.85 20.06 26.30
C ASN A 444 3.81 20.43 27.44
N VAL A 445 4.54 21.54 27.31
CA VAL A 445 5.35 22.08 28.41
C VAL A 445 4.49 22.50 29.60
N ARG A 446 3.32 23.13 29.35
CA ARG A 446 2.36 23.48 30.40
C ARG A 446 1.77 22.22 31.05
N LEU A 447 1.45 21.20 30.26
CA LEU A 447 1.01 19.89 30.74
C LEU A 447 2.04 19.25 31.68
N TYR A 448 3.32 19.25 31.30
CA TYR A 448 4.41 18.74 32.15
C TYR A 448 4.56 19.50 33.47
N LYS A 449 4.37 20.82 33.45
CA LYS A 449 4.37 21.62 34.69
C LYS A 449 3.23 21.23 35.64
N LEU A 450 2.08 20.79 35.12
CA LEU A 450 0.96 20.32 35.95
C LEU A 450 1.25 19.00 36.67
N PHE A 451 2.24 18.22 36.21
CA PHE A 451 2.71 17.03 36.93
C PHE A 451 3.64 17.37 38.12
N SER A 452 4.27 18.55 38.13
CA SER A 452 5.17 18.95 39.22
C SER A 452 4.42 19.71 40.31
N THR A 453 4.74 19.38 41.56
CA THR A 453 4.24 20.09 42.76
C THR A 453 4.76 21.53 42.85
N SER A 454 5.91 21.83 42.25
CA SER A 454 6.54 23.15 42.31
C SER A 454 6.09 24.10 41.20
N SER A 455 5.20 23.64 40.29
CA SER A 455 4.81 24.34 39.04
C SER A 455 5.99 24.67 38.12
N LYS A 456 7.18 24.13 38.40
CA LYS A 456 8.36 24.21 37.54
C LYS A 456 8.49 22.95 36.71
N LEU A 457 9.22 23.07 35.60
CA LEU A 457 9.52 21.92 34.76
C LEU A 457 10.61 21.10 35.45
N GLU A 458 10.27 19.89 35.89
CA GLU A 458 11.19 18.97 36.55
C GLU A 458 11.36 17.72 35.65
N PRO A 459 12.59 17.20 35.49
CA PRO A 459 12.85 16.04 34.64
C PRO A 459 12.28 14.74 35.22
N LYS A 460 12.01 14.72 36.53
CA LYS A 460 11.43 13.58 37.26
C LYS A 460 10.35 14.12 38.17
N VAL A 461 9.18 13.48 38.13
CA VAL A 461 8.02 13.80 38.97
C VAL A 461 7.58 12.54 39.71
N GLN A 462 6.83 12.69 40.81
CA GLN A 462 6.30 11.52 41.52
C GLN A 462 5.32 10.75 40.62
N HIS A 463 5.44 9.43 40.57
CA HIS A 463 4.59 8.61 39.70
C HIS A 463 3.13 8.64 40.19
N PRO A 464 2.14 8.91 39.31
CA PRO A 464 0.76 9.21 39.70
C PRO A 464 0.02 8.06 40.39
N CYS A 465 0.47 6.83 40.17
CA CYS A 465 -0.16 5.60 40.69
C CYS A 465 0.74 4.84 41.68
N ASN A 466 2.01 5.26 41.85
CA ASN A 466 2.96 4.59 42.75
C ASN A 466 3.86 5.62 43.46
N PRO A 467 3.63 5.93 44.75
CA PRO A 467 4.40 6.94 45.47
C PRO A 467 5.91 6.65 45.59
N HIS A 468 6.35 5.40 45.41
CA HIS A 468 7.74 4.98 45.53
C HIS A 468 8.53 5.04 44.21
N ARG A 469 7.86 5.30 43.08
CA ARG A 469 8.49 5.42 41.76
C ARG A 469 8.42 6.86 41.27
N ASN A 470 9.37 7.23 40.42
CA ASN A 470 9.37 8.50 39.72
C ASN A 470 9.02 8.27 38.26
N LEU A 471 8.22 9.17 37.69
CA LEU A 471 7.92 9.24 36.28
C LEU A 471 8.91 10.22 35.62
N ILE A 472 9.57 9.80 34.54
CA ILE A 472 10.52 10.65 33.81
C ILE A 472 9.78 11.42 32.72
N LEU A 473 10.00 12.73 32.64
CA LEU A 473 9.43 13.58 31.59
C LEU A 473 10.49 13.87 30.54
N LEU A 474 10.26 13.40 29.32
CA LEU A 474 11.19 13.47 28.20
C LEU A 474 10.64 14.34 27.08
N PHE A 475 11.55 15.06 26.41
CA PHE A 475 11.24 15.71 25.15
C PHE A 475 11.87 14.93 24.01
N ASP A 476 11.22 14.90 22.86
CA ASP A 476 11.77 14.29 21.67
C ASP A 476 13.08 15.00 21.27
N SER A 477 14.18 14.26 21.40
CA SER A 477 15.53 14.69 21.03
C SER A 477 15.62 15.16 19.58
N VAL A 478 14.86 14.56 18.67
CA VAL A 478 14.82 14.93 17.25
C VAL A 478 14.23 16.32 17.08
N HIS A 479 13.18 16.64 17.84
CA HIS A 479 12.59 17.98 17.86
C HIS A 479 13.54 19.00 18.50
N ILE A 480 14.26 18.63 19.56
CA ILE A 480 15.28 19.49 20.17
C ILE A 480 16.38 19.84 19.16
N ILE A 481 16.92 18.87 18.43
CA ILE A 481 17.96 19.10 17.42
C ILE A 481 17.43 20.01 16.29
N LYS A 482 16.20 19.76 15.82
CA LYS A 482 15.52 20.65 14.85
C LYS A 482 15.46 22.09 15.36
N CYS A 483 15.05 22.29 16.61
CA CYS A 483 14.97 23.61 17.24
C CYS A 483 16.34 24.28 17.34
N ILE A 484 17.37 23.58 17.83
CA ILE A 484 18.74 24.12 17.94
C ILE A 484 19.23 24.62 16.58
N ARG A 485 19.12 23.78 15.54
CA ARG A 485 19.55 24.14 14.19
C ARG A 485 18.74 25.30 13.60
N ASN A 486 17.41 25.26 13.73
CA ASN A 486 16.55 26.33 13.24
C ASN A 486 16.85 27.66 13.93
N ASN A 487 17.11 27.62 15.24
CA ASN A 487 17.53 28.79 15.99
C ASN A 487 18.87 29.30 15.47
N TRP A 488 19.87 28.43 15.30
CA TRP A 488 21.18 28.79 14.74
C TRP A 488 21.07 29.47 13.37
N LEU A 489 20.28 28.89 12.45
CA LEU A 489 20.01 29.44 11.11
C LEU A 489 19.27 30.78 11.12
N ASN A 490 18.44 31.03 12.13
CA ASN A 490 17.63 32.24 12.24
C ASN A 490 18.29 33.34 13.09
N LEU A 491 19.47 33.08 13.68
CA LEU A 491 20.21 34.12 14.41
C LEU A 491 20.49 35.31 13.49
N LYS A 492 20.13 36.51 13.94
CA LYS A 492 20.26 37.76 13.17
C LYS A 492 21.62 38.44 13.34
N ASN A 493 22.55 37.83 14.07
CA ASN A 493 23.91 38.34 14.15
C ASN A 493 24.65 38.13 12.82
N ILE A 494 25.69 38.94 12.60
CA ILE A 494 26.38 39.11 11.31
C ILE A 494 26.79 37.76 10.68
N ASP A 495 27.10 36.76 11.49
CA ASP A 495 27.61 35.45 11.03
C ASP A 495 26.81 34.23 11.53
N ASN A 496 25.58 34.41 12.01
CA ASN A 496 24.82 33.33 12.65
C ASN A 496 25.64 32.65 13.77
N THR A 497 26.23 33.43 14.68
CA THR A 497 27.13 32.92 15.73
C THR A 497 26.32 32.31 16.88
N PHE A 498 26.44 30.99 17.06
CA PHE A 498 25.89 30.26 18.20
C PHE A 498 26.87 30.32 19.38
N ILE A 499 26.38 30.72 20.55
CA ILE A 499 27.16 30.85 21.78
C ILE A 499 26.82 29.67 22.67
N PHE A 500 27.81 28.93 23.14
CA PHE A 500 27.62 27.75 23.98
C PHE A 500 28.73 27.65 25.03
N PRO A 501 28.46 27.04 26.21
CA PRO A 501 29.51 26.82 27.20
C PRO A 501 30.55 25.85 26.64
N LYS A 502 31.80 25.97 27.09
CA LYS A 502 32.80 24.93 26.82
C LYS A 502 32.29 23.60 27.36
N PHE A 503 32.36 22.54 26.54
CA PHE A 503 32.06 21.20 27.01
C PHE A 503 33.20 20.75 27.92
N ASP A 504 32.90 20.31 29.14
CA ASP A 504 33.88 19.63 29.99
C ASP A 504 34.35 18.37 29.24
N GLU A 505 35.67 18.18 29.12
CA GLU A 505 36.27 17.01 28.46
C GLU A 505 35.92 15.67 29.15
N CYS A 506 35.10 15.69 30.21
CA CYS A 506 34.67 14.55 31.01
C CYS A 506 33.38 13.85 30.54
N LEU A 507 33.03 13.91 29.25
CA LEU A 507 32.07 12.97 28.65
C LEU A 507 32.83 11.88 27.88
N VAL A 508 33.33 10.93 28.67
CA VAL A 508 33.80 9.57 28.37
C VAL A 508 33.48 9.06 26.95
N SER A 509 34.55 8.77 26.19
CA SER A 509 34.62 7.76 25.11
C SER A 509 34.01 8.03 23.73
N ILE A 510 33.96 9.27 23.23
CA ILE A 510 33.81 9.50 21.77
C ILE A 510 35.18 9.68 21.07
N GLN A 511 36.24 9.95 21.83
CA GLN A 511 37.59 10.15 21.31
C GLN A 511 38.14 8.91 20.57
N ASN A 512 37.76 7.68 20.97
CA ASN A 512 38.22 6.46 20.31
C ASN A 512 37.62 6.24 18.89
N ILE A 513 36.49 6.90 18.58
CA ILE A 513 35.89 6.88 17.22
C ILE A 513 36.56 7.94 16.32
N ILE A 514 37.06 9.02 16.91
CA ILE A 514 37.83 10.05 16.19
C ILE A 514 39.26 9.56 15.96
N ASP A 515 39.83 8.81 16.90
CA ASP A 515 41.23 8.37 16.86
C ASP A 515 41.49 7.26 15.85
N THR A 516 40.49 6.46 15.48
CA THR A 516 40.58 5.51 14.35
C THR A 516 40.57 6.21 12.99
N ASN A 517 40.22 7.50 12.93
CA ASN A 517 40.29 8.34 11.72
C ASN A 517 41.48 9.32 11.74
N LYS A 518 42.43 9.18 12.69
CA LYS A 518 43.61 10.07 12.80
C LYS A 518 44.62 9.97 11.65
N ASN A 519 44.52 8.99 10.76
CA ASN A 519 45.41 8.91 9.58
C ASN A 519 45.06 9.88 8.44
N PHE A 520 44.08 10.78 8.61
CA PHE A 520 43.73 11.80 7.61
C PHE A 520 43.75 13.25 8.11
N CYS A 521 44.43 13.53 9.24
CA CYS A 521 44.66 14.90 9.69
C CYS A 521 45.85 15.54 8.96
N LEU A 522 45.71 15.77 7.65
CA LEU A 522 46.55 16.71 6.91
C LEU A 522 46.03 18.13 7.17
N SER A 523 46.75 18.84 8.02
CA SER A 523 46.84 20.31 8.15
C SER A 523 45.79 21.10 7.35
N ILE A 524 44.70 21.49 8.01
CA ILE A 524 43.88 22.60 7.54
C ILE A 524 44.77 23.85 7.65
N PRO A 525 45.04 24.60 6.56
CA PRO A 525 45.69 25.89 6.69
C PRO A 525 44.79 26.76 7.55
N ARG A 526 45.34 27.32 8.63
CA ARG A 526 44.75 28.47 9.33
C ARG A 526 44.65 29.61 8.31
N ALA A 527 43.58 29.61 7.52
CA ALA A 527 43.18 30.76 6.74
C ALA A 527 42.66 31.78 7.75
N SER A 528 43.55 32.73 8.08
CA SER A 528 43.26 34.08 8.52
C SER A 528 41.86 34.28 9.10
N ILE A 529 41.68 33.83 10.35
CA ILE A 529 40.60 34.32 11.19
C ILE A 529 40.84 35.81 11.30
N SER A 530 40.04 36.63 10.63
CA SER A 530 39.95 38.04 10.97
C SER A 530 39.27 38.10 12.33
N THR A 531 40.07 37.98 13.39
CA THR A 531 39.76 38.50 14.72
C THR A 531 39.74 40.02 14.61
N ALA A 532 38.77 40.56 13.89
CA ALA A 532 38.51 41.99 13.84
C ALA A 532 37.61 42.33 15.04
N ASN A 533 38.26 42.81 16.09
CA ASN A 533 37.72 43.73 17.09
C ASN A 533 36.45 43.30 17.85
N LEU A 534 36.63 42.38 18.80
CA LEU A 534 35.89 42.41 20.07
C LEU A 534 36.90 42.28 21.23
N THR A 535 37.89 43.18 21.26
CA THR A 535 38.64 43.49 22.48
C THR A 535 37.83 44.46 23.33
N SER A 536 36.77 43.96 23.96
CA SER A 536 36.35 44.47 25.26
C SER A 536 36.42 43.29 26.22
N LYS A 537 37.19 43.46 27.30
CA LYS A 537 37.37 42.48 28.39
C LYS A 537 35.99 41.89 28.76
N SER A 538 35.74 40.62 28.44
CA SER A 538 34.50 39.95 28.82
C SER A 538 34.72 39.11 30.09
N VAL A 539 33.73 39.16 30.96
CA VAL A 539 33.72 38.72 32.36
C VAL A 539 33.46 37.20 32.51
N TYR A 540 33.63 36.39 31.47
CA TYR A 540 33.26 34.96 31.50
C TYR A 540 34.28 34.06 30.76
N PRO A 541 35.13 33.28 31.47
CA PRO A 541 36.21 32.46 30.87
C PRO A 541 35.76 31.17 30.14
N ASP A 542 34.48 30.80 30.20
CA ASP A 542 33.99 29.45 29.82
C ASP A 542 33.03 29.40 28.62
N ILE A 543 33.12 30.37 27.70
CA ILE A 543 32.21 30.49 26.56
C ILE A 543 32.94 30.21 25.24
N SER A 544 32.29 29.44 24.35
CA SER A 544 32.74 29.13 22.99
C SER A 544 31.74 29.65 21.95
N PHE A 545 32.22 29.80 20.70
CA PHE A 545 31.46 30.35 19.58
C PHE A 545 31.52 29.39 18.38
N ALA A 546 30.39 29.19 17.70
CA ALA A 546 30.32 28.47 16.44
C ALA A 546 29.60 29.32 15.38
N LEU A 547 30.22 29.53 14.23
CA LEU A 547 29.66 30.33 13.15
C LEU A 547 28.99 29.38 12.15
N PHE A 548 27.71 29.61 11.83
CA PHE A 548 27.09 28.80 10.77
C PHE A 548 27.75 29.05 9.41
N GLN A 549 28.37 30.22 9.25
CA GLN A 549 29.13 30.57 8.06
C GLN A 549 30.32 29.62 7.81
N ASP A 550 30.92 29.05 8.85
CA ASP A 550 32.00 28.05 8.71
C ASP A 550 31.50 26.79 8.01
N VAL A 551 30.28 26.35 8.35
CA VAL A 551 29.60 25.21 7.70
C VAL A 551 29.33 25.52 6.23
N ARG A 552 28.87 26.74 5.92
CA ARG A 552 28.64 27.19 4.53
C ARG A 552 29.94 27.29 3.74
N TYR A 553 31.02 27.74 4.37
CA TYR A 553 32.35 27.80 3.77
C TYR A 553 32.87 26.39 3.47
N LEU A 554 32.77 25.46 4.42
CA LEU A 554 33.15 24.05 4.22
C LEU A 554 32.39 23.42 3.05
N PHE A 555 31.08 23.68 2.93
CA PHE A 555 30.31 23.23 1.78
C PHE A 555 30.83 23.84 0.47
N ARG A 556 31.10 25.15 0.44
CA ARG A 556 31.60 25.85 -0.76
C ARG A 556 33.00 25.38 -1.17
N SER A 557 33.87 25.06 -0.22
CA SER A 557 35.21 24.55 -0.50
C SER A 557 35.18 23.11 -1.02
N ASP A 558 34.27 22.28 -0.50
CA ASP A 558 34.22 20.86 -0.82
C ASP A 558 33.31 20.52 -2.01
N ARG A 559 32.37 21.40 -2.40
CA ARG A 559 31.35 21.07 -3.42
C ARG A 559 31.94 20.63 -4.77
N CYS A 560 33.10 21.17 -5.14
CA CYS A 560 33.79 20.88 -6.40
C CYS A 560 34.87 19.79 -6.27
N ASN A 561 35.13 19.29 -5.06
CA ASN A 561 36.15 18.28 -4.81
C ASN A 561 35.59 16.88 -5.05
N LEU A 562 36.38 16.02 -5.69
CA LEU A 562 36.06 14.60 -5.90
C LEU A 562 36.02 13.84 -4.55
N LEU A 563 36.99 14.15 -3.68
CA LEU A 563 37.04 13.66 -2.30
C LEU A 563 36.59 14.78 -1.36
N LYS A 564 35.38 14.64 -0.82
CA LYS A 564 34.78 15.62 0.11
C LYS A 564 35.14 15.26 1.54
N ARG A 565 35.51 16.26 2.35
CA ARG A 565 35.71 16.10 3.80
C ARG A 565 34.36 15.94 4.50
N ALA A 566 33.33 16.62 4.00
CA ALA A 566 31.96 16.50 4.47
C ALA A 566 31.02 15.97 3.36
N PRO A 567 31.05 14.67 3.02
CA PRO A 567 30.29 14.12 1.89
C PRO A 567 28.76 14.18 2.08
N LYS A 568 28.29 14.17 3.33
CA LYS A 568 26.86 14.29 3.68
C LYS A 568 26.37 15.75 3.73
N LEU A 569 27.28 16.73 3.70
CA LEU A 569 26.91 18.14 3.76
C LEU A 569 26.40 18.59 2.39
N THR A 570 25.11 18.90 2.33
CA THR A 570 24.43 19.31 1.09
C THR A 570 24.08 20.80 1.13
N ALA A 571 23.84 21.38 -0.06
CA ALA A 571 23.34 22.75 -0.16
C ALA A 571 22.05 22.96 0.66
N LYS A 572 21.20 21.93 0.73
CA LYS A 572 19.94 21.92 1.49
C LYS A 572 20.15 21.97 2.99
N ALA A 573 21.26 21.43 3.51
CA ALA A 573 21.61 21.56 4.92
C ALA A 573 22.07 22.99 5.27
N CYS A 574 22.79 23.65 4.34
CA CYS A 574 23.31 25.02 4.52
C CYS A 574 22.27 26.12 4.28
N TRP A 575 21.32 25.89 3.37
CA TRP A 575 20.25 26.81 2.99
C TRP A 575 18.92 26.06 2.84
N PRO A 576 18.36 25.53 3.95
CA PRO A 576 17.12 24.78 3.89
C PRO A 576 15.93 25.69 3.56
N SER A 577 15.10 25.26 2.61
CA SER A 577 13.76 25.83 2.41
C SER A 577 12.86 25.59 3.63
N SER A 578 11.70 26.25 3.68
CA SER A 578 10.71 26.05 4.74
C SER A 578 10.28 24.58 4.89
N LEU A 579 10.13 23.86 3.77
CA LEU A 579 9.77 22.44 3.75
C LEU A 579 10.91 21.56 4.28
N GLU A 580 12.14 21.84 3.86
CA GLU A 580 13.33 21.08 4.26
C GLU A 580 13.72 21.28 5.71
N ARG A 581 13.22 22.34 6.37
CA ARG A 581 13.49 22.58 7.78
C ARG A 581 12.93 21.49 8.70
N GLN A 582 11.94 20.73 8.24
CA GLN A 582 11.36 19.60 8.99
C GLN A 582 12.11 18.28 8.78
N ASN A 583 13.03 18.21 7.80
CA ASN A 583 13.72 16.97 7.46
C ASN A 583 14.93 16.72 8.36
N VAL A 584 14.75 15.78 9.29
CA VAL A 584 15.75 15.37 10.29
C VAL A 584 17.06 14.88 9.68
N SER A 585 17.01 14.25 8.50
CA SER A 585 18.22 13.74 7.83
C SER A 585 19.17 14.84 7.34
N LEU A 586 18.70 16.10 7.30
CA LEU A 586 19.51 17.27 6.95
C LEU A 586 20.15 17.93 8.18
N HIS A 587 20.03 17.34 9.38
CA HIS A 587 20.45 17.93 10.64
C HIS A 587 21.74 17.32 11.17
#